data_AF-A0A2H6A8L1-F1
#
_entry.id   AF-A0A2H6A8L1-F1
#
_cell.length_a   1.000
_cell.length_b   1.000
_cell.length_c   1.000
_cell.angle_alpha   90.00
_cell.angle_beta   90.00
_cell.angle_gamma   90.00
#
_symmetry.space_group_name_H-M   'P 1'
#
loop_
_entity.id
_entity.type
_entity.pdbx_description
1 polymer ?
#
loop_
_entity_poly.entity_id
_entity_poly.type
_entity_poly.pdbx_seq_one_letter_code
_entity_poly.pdbx_strand_id
1 'polypeptide(L)' 'MVAKTSDGKGKKLYQCSQCNMRYETEELARKCEEWCAEHKSCNLEIIKNSVDYKE' A
#
# COMPACT_ATOMS: atom_id res chain seq x y z
N MET A 1 1.01 -1.70 10.76
CA MET A 1 1.11 -0.24 10.94
C MET A 1 1.43 0.39 9.60
N VAL A 2 0.47 1.10 9.00
CA VAL A 2 0.65 1.79 7.71
C VAL A 2 1.51 3.05 7.90
N ALA A 3 2.57 3.18 7.12
CA ALA A 3 3.46 4.33 7.17
C ALA A 3 2.95 5.45 6.25
N LYS A 4 2.74 6.66 6.79
CA LYS A 4 2.32 7.82 5.98
C LYS A 4 3.54 8.38 5.25
N THR A 5 3.50 8.37 3.92
CA THR A 5 4.56 8.93 3.07
C THR A 5 3.98 10.03 2.18
N SER A 6 4.81 10.96 1.73
CA SER A 6 4.39 12.02 0.81
C SER A 6 5.05 11.79 -0.53
N ASP A 7 4.27 11.69 -1.61
CA ASP A 7 4.84 11.70 -2.95
C ASP A 7 5.49 13.07 -3.21
N GLY A 8 6.51 13.14 -4.06
CA GLY A 8 7.21 14.39 -4.41
C GLY A 8 6.31 15.52 -4.94
N LYS A 9 5.03 15.22 -5.19
CA LYS A 9 3.96 16.16 -5.57
C LYS A 9 3.10 16.67 -4.39
N GLY A 10 3.46 16.34 -3.14
CA GLY A 10 2.70 16.74 -1.95
C GLY A 10 1.43 15.90 -1.69
N LYS A 11 1.25 14.80 -2.43
CA LYS A 11 0.15 13.85 -2.16
C LYS A 11 0.49 12.99 -0.95
N LYS A 12 -0.42 12.91 0.01
CA LYS A 12 -0.32 11.97 1.13
C LYS A 12 -0.63 10.57 0.62
N LEU A 13 0.34 9.69 0.77
CA LEU A 13 0.26 8.28 0.44
C LEU A 13 0.47 7.45 1.71
N TYR A 14 0.07 6.19 1.63
CA TYR A 14 0.11 5.24 2.72
C TYR A 14 0.87 4.01 2.26
N GLN A 15 1.95 3.71 2.95
CA GLN A 15 2.83 2.61 2.66
C GLN A 15 2.54 1.42 3.58
N CYS A 16 2.38 0.25 2.99
CA CYS A 16 2.30 -1.00 3.73
C CYS A 16 3.69 -1.39 4.23
N SER A 17 3.85 -1.61 5.54
CA SER A 17 5.13 -1.98 6.15
C SER A 17 5.53 -3.45 5.92
N GLN A 18 4.64 -4.26 5.31
CA GLN A 18 4.90 -5.68 5.03
C GLN A 18 5.47 -5.89 3.62
N CYS A 19 4.90 -5.20 2.63
CA CYS A 19 5.29 -5.36 1.22
C CYS A 19 5.91 -4.10 0.61
N ASN A 20 6.07 -3.04 1.40
CA ASN A 20 6.58 -1.73 0.99
C ASN A 20 5.78 -0.99 -0.10
N MET A 21 4.60 -1.49 -0.47
CA MET A 21 3.73 -0.88 -1.49
C MET A 21 3.10 0.41 -0.98
N ARG A 22 3.00 1.40 -1.86
CA ARG A 22 2.43 2.73 -1.58
C ARG A 22 1.03 2.87 -2.19
N TYR A 23 0.11 3.48 -1.45
CA TYR A 23 -1.30 3.61 -1.80
C TYR A 23 -1.79 5.05 -1.63
N GLU A 24 -2.78 5.48 -2.42
CA GLU A 24 -3.37 6.82 -2.28
C GLU A 24 -4.23 6.97 -1.02
N THR A 25 -4.73 5.86 -0.46
CA THR A 25 -5.64 5.88 0.70
C THR A 25 -5.16 4.96 1.82
N GLU A 26 -5.48 5.35 3.06
CA GLU A 26 -5.16 4.56 4.26
C GLU A 26 -5.84 3.20 4.23
N GLU A 27 -7.09 3.14 3.74
CA GLU A 27 -7.86 1.90 3.59
C GLU A 27 -7.15 0.87 2.71
N LEU A 28 -6.58 1.27 1.57
CA LEU A 28 -5.87 0.35 0.68
C LEU A 28 -4.61 -0.19 1.35
N ALA A 29 -3.83 0.68 2.00
CA ALA A 29 -2.65 0.26 2.75
C ALA A 29 -3.01 -0.67 3.91
N ARG A 30 -4.13 -0.41 4.59
CA ARG A 30 -4.60 -1.22 5.71
C ARG A 30 -5.10 -2.58 5.25
N LYS A 31 -5.92 -2.64 4.19
CA LYS A 31 -6.31 -3.89 3.52
C LYS A 31 -5.09 -4.67 3.05
N CYS A 32 -4.06 -3.98 2.53
CA CYS A 32 -2.81 -4.63 2.12
C CYS A 32 -2.10 -5.28 3.30
N GLU A 33 -1.97 -4.56 4.43
CA GLU A 33 -1.37 -5.09 5.65
C GLU A 33 -2.15 -6.27 6.22
N GLU A 34 -3.48 -6.16 6.32
CA GLU A 34 -4.36 -7.23 6.80
C GLU A 34 -4.20 -8.48 5.94
N TRP A 35 -4.24 -8.32 4.62
CA TRP A 35 -4.02 -9.43 3.70
C TRP A 35 -2.61 -10.03 3.81
N CYS A 36 -1.57 -9.18 3.88
CA CYS A 36 -0.19 -9.66 4.06
C CYS A 36 -0.04 -10.43 5.37
N ALA A 37 -0.71 -10.01 6.45
CA ALA A 37 -0.66 -10.67 7.74
C ALA A 37 -1.41 -12.03 7.73
N GLU A 38 -2.59 -12.10 7.10
CA GLU A 38 -3.37 -13.33 7.01
C GLU A 38 -2.75 -14.36 6.04
N HIS A 39 -2.44 -13.93 4.82
CA HIS A 39 -2.03 -14.82 3.74
C HIS A 39 -0.53 -14.96 3.58
N LYS A 40 0.29 -14.16 4.29
CA LYS A 40 1.75 -14.06 4.12
C LYS A 40 2.18 -13.82 2.67
N SER A 41 1.29 -13.24 1.88
CA SER A 41 1.42 -13.04 0.43
C SER A 41 0.79 -11.71 0.08
N CYS A 42 1.22 -11.06 -1.00
CA CYS A 42 0.60 -9.79 -1.41
C CYS A 42 -0.62 -10.04 -2.30
N ASN A 43 -1.72 -9.32 -2.07
CA ASN A 43 -2.90 -9.39 -2.93
C ASN A 43 -2.68 -8.59 -4.22
N LEU A 44 -2.77 -9.25 -5.37
CA LEU A 44 -2.61 -8.60 -6.68
C LEU A 44 -3.67 -7.54 -6.96
N GLU A 45 -4.91 -7.71 -6.48
CA GLU A 45 -5.97 -6.72 -6.64
C GLU A 45 -5.66 -5.44 -5.86
N ILE A 46 -5.07 -5.57 -4.67
CA ILE A 46 -4.64 -4.42 -3.88
C ILE A 46 -3.41 -3.79 -4.53
N ILE A 47 -2.41 -4.58 -4.93
CA ILE A 47 -1.20 -4.10 -5.62
C ILE A 47 -1.55 -3.32 -6.90
N LYS A 48 -2.56 -3.75 -7.67
CA LYS A 48 -3.05 -3.01 -8.86
C LYS A 48 -3.52 -1.59 -8.56
N ASN A 49 -3.97 -1.34 -7.33
CA ASN A 49 -4.37 -0.01 -6.85
C ASN A 49 -3.20 0.75 -6.19
N SER A 50 -2.01 0.17 -6.12
CA SER A 50 -0.83 0.86 -5.62
C SER A 50 -0.38 1.92 -6.61
N VAL A 51 0.14 3.03 -6.11
CA VAL A 51 0.72 4.07 -6.96
C VAL A 51 2.01 3.62 -7.65
N ASP A 52 2.58 2.52 -7.17
CA ASP A 52 3.82 1.92 -7.66
C ASP A 52 3.58 0.96 -8.85
N TYR A 53 2.32 0.57 -9.11
CA TYR A 53 1.94 -0.38 -10.16
C TYR A 53 1.99 0.19 -11.59
N LYS A 54 2.82 1.21 -11.85
CA LYS A 54 3.05 1.70 -13.20
C LYS A 54 4.36 1.16 -13.73
N GLU A 55 4.23 0.30 -14.73
CA GLU A 55 5.26 -0.14 -15.68
C GLU A 55 5.93 1.04 -16.40
#